data_AF-A0A3D4FY20-F1
#
_entry.id   AF-A0A3D4FY20-F1
#
_cell.length_a   1.000
_cell.length_b   1.000
_cell.length_c   1.000
_cell.angle_alpha   90.00
_cell.angle_beta   90.00
_cell.angle_gamma   90.00
#
_symmetry.space_group_name_H-M   'P 1'
#
loop_
_entity.id
_entity.type
_entity.pdbx_description
1 polymer ?
#
loop_
_entity_poly.entity_id
_entity_poly.type
_entity_poly.pdbx_seq_one_letter_code
_entity_poly.pdbx_strand_id
1 'polypeptide(L)' 'GSMLGCASVIVMDETTDIVKQVRRMAAFYAHESCGQCTPCREG' A
#
# COMPACT_ATOMS: atom_id res chain seq x y z
N GLY A 1 -10.96 9.71 5.89
CA GLY A 1 -11.41 10.09 4.54
C GLY A 1 -10.53 9.40 3.51
N SER A 2 -11.03 9.20 2.29
CA SER A 2 -10.22 8.72 1.15
C SER A 2 -9.62 9.91 0.37
N MET A 3 -8.60 9.66 -0.44
CA MET A 3 -7.93 10.67 -1.27
C MET A 3 -7.84 10.21 -2.73
N LEU A 4 -8.07 11.12 -3.69
CA LEU A 4 -8.05 10.78 -5.12
C LEU A 4 -6.63 10.48 -5.64
N GLY A 5 -5.60 11.08 -5.03
CA GLY A 5 -4.20 10.86 -5.42
C GLY A 5 -3.96 11.08 -6.91
N CYS A 6 -3.26 10.15 -7.55
CA CYS A 6 -2.96 10.16 -8.98
C CYS A 6 -4.15 9.78 -9.89
N ALA A 7 -5.37 9.74 -9.35
CA ALA A 7 -6.58 9.27 -10.04
C ALA A 7 -6.48 7.82 -10.61
N SER A 8 -5.55 7.01 -10.09
CA SER A 8 -5.43 5.60 -10.42
C SER A 8 -6.51 4.78 -9.73
N VAL A 9 -7.19 3.90 -10.48
CA VAL A 9 -8.25 3.03 -9.95
C VAL A 9 -7.78 1.57 -9.99
N ILE A 10 -7.86 0.89 -8.84
CA ILE A 10 -7.62 -0.54 -8.72
C ILE A 10 -8.96 -1.21 -8.44
N VAL A 11 -9.39 -2.10 -9.33
CA VAL A 11 -10.62 -2.87 -9.19
C VAL A 11 -10.28 -4.27 -8.66
N MET A 12 -10.99 -4.71 -7.63
CA MET A 12 -10.85 -6.03 -7.00
C MET A 12 -12.24 -6.65 -6.92
N ASP A 13 -12.37 -7.92 -7.29
CA ASP A 13 -13.62 -8.70 -7.25
C ASP A 13 -13.73 -9.51 -5.94
N GLU A 14 -14.82 -10.26 -5.77
CA GLU A 14 -15.01 -11.13 -4.59
C GLU A 14 -14.01 -12.29 -4.48
N THR A 15 -13.29 -12.62 -5.55
CA THR A 15 -12.29 -13.70 -5.55
C THR A 15 -10.94 -13.23 -5.01
N THR A 16 -10.78 -11.91 -4.83
CA THR A 16 -9.54 -11.29 -4.39
C THR A 16 -9.39 -11.36 -2.86
N ASP A 17 -8.32 -11.99 -2.38
CA ASP A 17 -7.89 -11.87 -0.98
C ASP A 17 -7.38 -10.45 -0.70
N ILE A 18 -8.25 -9.60 -0.17
CA ILE A 18 -7.95 -8.20 0.13
C ILE A 18 -6.81 -8.04 1.14
N VAL A 19 -6.67 -8.96 2.09
CA VAL A 19 -5.62 -8.87 3.11
C VAL A 19 -4.26 -9.13 2.49
N LYS A 20 -4.17 -10.10 1.57
CA LYS A 20 -2.96 -10.34 0.77
C LYS A 20 -2.60 -9.14 -0.09
N GLN A 21 -3.58 -8.49 -0.74
CA GLN A 21 -3.30 -7.31 -1.56
C GLN A 21 -2.79 -6.13 -0.73
N VAL A 22 -3.42 -5.83 0.40
CA VAL A 22 -2.98 -4.75 1.29
C VAL A 22 -1.56 -5.03 1.84
N ARG A 23 -1.26 -6.28 2.20
CA ARG A 23 0.11 -6.67 2.61
C ARG A 23 1.13 -6.45 1.49
N ARG A 24 0.77 -6.75 0.24
CA ARG A 24 1.64 -6.49 -0.91
C ARG A 24 1.89 -5.00 -1.12
N MET A 25 0.86 -4.16 -0.98
CA MET A 25 1.00 -2.70 -1.06
C MET A 25 1.89 -2.16 0.07
N ALA A 26 1.70 -2.64 1.30
CA ALA A 26 2.54 -2.27 2.44
C ALA A 26 4.00 -2.68 2.21
N ALA A 27 4.25 -3.89 1.72
CA ALA A 27 5.60 -4.36 1.39
C ALA A 27 6.26 -3.53 0.28
N PHE A 28 5.49 -3.08 -0.72
CA PHE A 28 5.99 -2.15 -1.75
C PHE A 28 6.41 -0.82 -1.14
N TYR A 29 5.59 -0.22 -0.28
CA TYR A 29 5.95 1.04 0.39
C TYR A 29 7.16 0.89 1.32
N ALA A 30 7.34 -0.27 1.96
CA ALA A 30 8.53 -0.54 2.76
C ALA A 30 9.79 -0.68 1.88
N HIS A 31 9.69 -1.36 0.73
CA HIS A 31 10.79 -1.50 -0.23
C HIS A 31 11.22 -0.17 -0.85
N GLU A 32 10.26 0.69 -1.18
CA GLU A 32 10.49 2.00 -1.78
C GLU A 32 10.67 3.13 -0.75
N SER A 33 10.67 2.81 0.55
CA SER A 33 10.85 3.80 1.61
C SER A 33 12.23 4.44 1.49
N CYS A 34 12.30 5.77 1.58
CA CYS A 34 13.57 6.49 1.60
C CYS A 34 14.37 6.26 2.90
N GLY A 35 13.76 5.65 3.92
CA GLY A 35 14.41 5.25 5.16
C GLY A 35 14.71 6.37 6.16
N GLN A 36 14.26 7.61 5.92
CA GLN A 36 14.58 8.78 6.75
C GLN A 36 13.98 8.73 8.16
N CYS A 37 12.70 8.37 8.27
CA CYS A 37 11.98 8.34 9.54
C CYS A 37 11.82 6.90 10.04
N THR A 38 12.22 6.62 11.28
CA THR A 38 12.03 5.32 11.95
C THR A 38 10.62 4.74 11.78
N PRO A 39 9.51 5.47 12.02
CA PRO A 39 8.17 4.89 11.85
C PRO A 39 7.84 4.46 10.41
N CYS A 40 8.51 5.00 9.40
CA CYS A 40 8.29 4.65 7.99
C CYS A 40 9.26 3.57 7.50
N ARG A 41 10.41 3.39 8.17
CA ARG A 41 11.43 2.38 7.83
C ARG A 41 11.18 1.06 8.55
N GLU A 42 10.72 1.11 9.79
CA GLU A 42 10.58 -0.05 10.68
C GLU A 42 9.11 -0.42 10.96
N GLY A 43 8.18 0.42 10.49
CA GLY A 43 6.73 0.22 10.63
C GLY A 43 6.13 -0.84 9.72
#